data_AF-A0A496X2T1-F1
#
_entry.id   AF-A0A496X2T1-F1
#
_cell.length_a   1.000
_cell.length_b   1.000
_cell.length_c   1.000
_cell.angle_alpha   90.00
_cell.angle_beta   90.00
_cell.angle_gamma   90.00
#
_symmetry.space_group_name_H-M   'P 1'
#
loop_
_entity.id
_entity.type
_entity.pdbx_description
1 polymer ?
#
loop_
_entity_poly.entity_id
_entity_poly.type
_entity_poly.pdbx_seq_one_letter_code
_entity_poly.pdbx_strand_id
1 'polypeptide(L)'
;MNTNYRKHLPDSDLDYFDTREAVEAIKPGSYAGLPYTSRVLAEQLVRRCDPATLTDSLNQIIESKRDLDFPWYPARVVCHDILG
;
A
#
# COMPACT_ATOMS: atom_id res chain seq x y z
N MET A 1 -6.79 -9.53 -6.26
CA MET A 1 -6.94 -8.09 -5.97
C MET A 1 -7.80 -7.99 -4.73
N ASN A 2 -7.36 -7.23 -3.74
CA ASN A 2 -8.03 -7.19 -2.44
C ASN A 2 -9.38 -6.46 -2.53
N THR A 3 -10.27 -6.75 -1.60
CA THR A 3 -11.58 -6.08 -1.45
C THR A 3 -11.64 -5.20 -0.21
N ASN A 4 -10.86 -5.54 0.82
CA ASN A 4 -10.75 -4.72 2.04
C ASN A 4 -10.26 -3.32 1.71
N TYR A 5 -10.88 -2.32 2.35
CA TYR A 5 -10.58 -0.89 2.17
C TYR A 5 -10.82 -0.35 0.75
N ARG A 6 -11.43 -1.12 -0.16
CA ARG A 6 -11.86 -0.61 -1.46
C ARG A 6 -13.09 0.27 -1.27
N LYS A 7 -13.00 1.51 -1.73
CA LYS A 7 -14.07 2.51 -1.66
C LYS A 7 -14.34 3.10 -3.02
N HIS A 8 -15.60 3.46 -3.23
CA HIS A 8 -16.03 4.19 -4.39
C HIS A 8 -15.51 5.63 -4.34
N LEU A 9 -14.98 6.12 -5.45
CA LEU A 9 -14.58 7.51 -5.60
C LEU A 9 -15.83 8.33 -5.96
N PRO A 10 -16.22 9.33 -5.12
CA PRO A 10 -17.41 10.13 -5.38
C PRO A 10 -17.40 10.75 -6.78
N ASP A 11 -18.59 10.83 -7.39
CA ASP A 11 -18.80 11.42 -8.71
C ASP A 11 -18.06 10.72 -9.87
N SER A 12 -17.71 9.44 -9.72
CA SER A 12 -17.05 8.64 -10.77
C SER A 12 -17.38 7.15 -10.66
N ASP A 13 -17.22 6.38 -11.73
CA ASP A 13 -17.34 4.90 -11.67
C ASP A 13 -16.07 4.21 -11.14
N LEU A 14 -15.13 4.97 -10.58
CA LEU A 14 -13.84 4.45 -10.14
C LEU A 14 -13.86 4.05 -8.67
N ASP A 15 -13.03 3.08 -8.32
CA ASP A 15 -12.75 2.72 -6.95
C ASP A 15 -11.29 3.00 -6.60
N TYR A 16 -11.04 3.28 -5.33
CA TYR A 16 -9.70 3.43 -4.78
C TYR A 16 -9.55 2.58 -3.50
N PHE A 17 -8.30 2.31 -3.11
CA PHE A 17 -8.00 1.64 -1.85
C PHE A 17 -7.67 2.69 -0.79
N ASP A 18 -8.49 2.77 0.26
CA ASP A 18 -8.29 3.67 1.38
C ASP A 18 -7.14 3.20 2.27
N THR A 19 -5.93 3.58 1.85
CA THR A 19 -4.70 3.26 2.58
C THR A 19 -4.66 3.92 3.95
N ARG A 20 -5.33 5.07 4.11
CA ARG A 20 -5.39 5.75 5.41
C ARG A 20 -6.16 4.89 6.39
N GLU A 21 -7.35 4.44 6.03
CA GLU A 21 -8.13 3.55 6.89
C GLU A 21 -7.37 2.26 7.23
N ALA A 22 -6.71 1.64 6.26
CA ALA A 22 -5.91 0.43 6.50
C ALA A 22 -4.77 0.64 7.52
N VAL A 23 -4.06 1.77 7.42
CA VAL A 23 -2.96 2.12 8.33
C VAL A 23 -3.48 2.50 9.72
N GLU A 24 -4.54 3.30 9.78
CA GLU A 24 -5.16 3.76 11.03
C GLU A 24 -5.80 2.60 11.82
N ALA A 25 -6.33 1.58 11.13
CA ALA A 25 -6.83 0.35 11.73
C ALA A 25 -5.73 -0.46 12.45
N ILE A 26 -4.47 -0.35 12.01
CA ILE A 26 -3.32 -1.02 12.64
C ILE A 26 -2.78 -0.15 13.78
N LYS A 27 -2.52 1.13 13.52
CA LYS A 27 -1.94 2.06 14.50
C LYS A 27 -2.56 3.46 14.33
N PRO A 28 -3.50 3.84 15.20
CA PRO A 28 -4.13 5.16 15.12
C PRO A 28 -3.12 6.31 15.19
N GLY A 29 -3.32 7.34 14.38
CA GLY A 29 -2.47 8.52 14.22
C GLY A 29 -1.21 8.30 13.38
N SER A 30 -0.92 7.08 12.95
CA SER A 30 0.33 6.79 12.24
C SER A 30 0.34 7.32 10.81
N TYR A 31 -0.81 7.35 10.12
CA TYR A 31 -0.85 7.75 8.70
C TYR A 31 -0.41 9.21 8.51
N ALA A 32 -0.75 10.09 9.46
CA ALA A 32 -0.37 11.50 9.44
C ALA A 32 1.16 11.70 9.46
N GLY A 33 1.88 10.84 10.18
CA GLY A 33 3.34 10.88 10.31
C GLY A 33 4.10 10.21 9.16
N LEU A 34 3.42 9.47 8.27
CA LEU A 34 4.08 8.77 7.17
C LEU A 34 4.60 9.75 6.11
N PRO A 35 5.87 9.59 5.66
CA PRO A 35 6.38 10.22 4.45
C PRO A 35 5.49 9.91 3.24
N TYR A 36 5.40 10.82 2.27
CA TYR A 36 4.58 10.61 1.07
C TYR A 36 5.00 9.38 0.26
N THR A 37 6.30 9.05 0.25
CA THR A 37 6.82 7.82 -0.38
C THR A 37 6.26 6.58 0.31
N SER A 38 6.25 6.54 1.64
CA SER A 38 5.67 5.45 2.44
C SER A 38 4.17 5.26 2.19
N ARG A 39 3.44 6.34 1.89
CA ARG A 39 2.01 6.24 1.53
C ARG A 39 1.80 5.51 0.20
N VAL A 40 2.68 5.73 -0.79
CA VAL A 40 2.66 4.99 -2.06
C VAL A 40 3.03 3.53 -1.85
N LEU A 41 4.07 3.26 -1.03
CA LEU A 41 4.46 1.90 -0.68
C LEU A 41 3.36 1.14 0.06
N ALA A 42 2.59 1.81 0.92
CA ALA A 42 1.48 1.20 1.64
C ALA A 42 0.27 0.91 0.73
N GLU A 43 -0.09 1.82 -0.19
CA GLU A 43 -1.28 1.65 -1.06
C GLU A 43 -1.18 0.41 -1.93
N GLN A 44 0.00 0.19 -2.55
CA GLN A 44 0.19 -0.99 -3.39
C GLN A 44 0.07 -2.30 -2.61
N LEU A 45 0.48 -2.30 -1.32
CA LEU A 45 0.34 -3.47 -0.45
C LEU A 45 -1.13 -3.71 -0.17
N VAL A 46 -1.88 -2.68 0.25
CA VAL A 46 -3.32 -2.78 0.50
C VAL A 46 -4.06 -3.32 -0.73
N ARG A 47 -3.66 -2.89 -1.94
CA ARG A 47 -4.28 -3.30 -3.20
C ARG A 47 -3.98 -4.75 -3.61
N ARG A 48 -2.74 -5.22 -3.44
CA ARG A 48 -2.25 -6.45 -4.09
C ARG A 48 -1.56 -7.48 -3.19
N CYS A 49 -1.10 -7.09 -1.99
CA CYS A 49 -0.42 -8.01 -1.09
C CYS A 49 -1.36 -9.13 -0.64
N ASP A 50 -0.79 -10.31 -0.39
CA ASP A 50 -1.52 -11.42 0.21
C ASP A 50 -2.12 -10.97 1.56
N PRO A 51 -3.44 -11.12 1.77
CA PRO A 51 -4.08 -10.77 3.03
C PRO A 51 -3.40 -11.38 4.27
N ALA A 52 -2.78 -12.55 4.15
CA ALA A 52 -2.09 -13.22 5.25
C ALA A 52 -0.81 -12.49 5.71
N THR A 53 -0.16 -11.73 4.82
CA THR A 53 1.11 -11.04 5.10
C THR A 53 1.01 -9.51 5.05
N LEU A 54 -0.17 -8.99 4.70
CA LEU A 54 -0.44 -7.56 4.54
C LEU A 54 -0.16 -6.77 5.82
N THR A 55 -0.67 -7.21 6.97
CA THR A 55 -0.51 -6.50 8.24
C THR A 55 0.96 -6.40 8.66
N ASP A 56 1.71 -7.50 8.54
CA ASP A 56 3.13 -7.52 8.88
C ASP A 56 3.95 -6.62 7.93
N SER A 57 3.62 -6.63 6.64
CA SER A 57 4.23 -5.75 5.64
C SER A 57 3.93 -4.27 5.93
N LEU A 58 2.68 -3.92 6.26
CA LEU A 58 2.30 -2.56 6.62
C LEU A 58 2.98 -2.11 7.93
N ASN A 59 3.15 -3.00 8.90
CA ASN A 59 3.88 -2.71 10.13
C ASN A 59 5.35 -2.34 9.88
N GLN A 60 5.99 -2.92 8.85
CA GLN A 60 7.34 -2.51 8.47
C GLN A 60 7.39 -1.03 8.06
N ILE A 61 6.38 -0.55 7.32
CA ILE A 61 6.27 0.85 6.88
C ILE A 61 5.89 1.77 8.04
N ILE A 62 4.85 1.40 8.79
CA ILE A 62 4.29 2.19 9.91
C ILE A 62 5.33 2.46 10.99
N GLU A 63 6.16 1.46 11.28
CA GLU A 63 7.15 1.52 12.35
C GLU A 63 8.58 1.73 11.85
N SER A 64 8.76 1.91 10.54
CA SER A 64 10.08 2.06 9.89
C SER A 64 11.06 0.93 10.23
N LYS A 65 10.56 -0.31 10.27
CA LYS A 65 11.34 -1.52 10.55
C LYS A 65 11.99 -2.09 9.28
N ARG A 66 12.96 -2.98 9.49
CA ARG A 66 13.71 -3.69 8.43
C ARG A 66 13.86 -5.17 8.78
N ASP A 67 12.85 -5.71 9.43
CA ASP A 67 12.88 -7.06 9.99
C ASP A 67 12.35 -8.09 8.99
N LEU A 68 11.50 -7.64 8.06
CA LEU A 68 10.85 -8.48 7.06
C LEU A 68 10.85 -7.77 5.70
N ASP A 69 11.25 -8.50 4.67
CA ASP A 69 11.07 -8.08 3.28
C ASP A 69 9.60 -8.17 2.90
N PHE A 70 9.09 -7.16 2.21
CA PHE A 70 7.71 -7.13 1.70
C PHE A 70 7.68 -6.91 0.19
N PRO A 71 6.63 -7.38 -0.50
CA PRO A 71 6.56 -7.27 -1.95
C PRO A 71 6.37 -5.83 -2.42
N TRP A 72 6.93 -5.52 -3.59
CA TRP A 72 6.69 -4.28 -4.32
C TRP A 72 5.95 -4.58 -5.63
N TYR A 73 4.76 -4.01 -5.79
CA TYR A 73 3.94 -4.16 -7.00
C TYR A 73 3.92 -2.83 -7.80
N PRO A 74 4.91 -2.56 -8.66
CA PRO A 74 4.94 -1.33 -9.45
C PRO A 74 3.74 -1.26 -10.42
N ALA A 75 3.23 -0.06 -10.65
CA ALA A 75 2.11 0.16 -11.57
C ALA A 75 2.51 -0.05 -13.06
N ARG A 76 3.80 0.12 -13.38
CA ARG A 76 4.35 -0.03 -14.72
C ARG A 76 5.85 -0.34 -14.65
N VAL A 77 6.35 -0.96 -15.71
CA VAL A 77 7.78 -1.16 -15.97
C VAL A 77 8.12 -0.39 -17.24
N VAL A 78 9.29 0.24 -17.26
CA VAL A 78 9.84 0.87 -18.45
C VAL A 78 11.08 0.08 -18.84
N CYS A 79 11.04 -0.49 -20.04
CA CYS A 79 12.16 -1.23 -20.60
C CYS A 79 13.06 -0.28 -21.38
N HIS A 80 14.37 -0.43 -21.18
CA HIS A 80 15.36 0.24 -22.02
C HIS A 80 15.53 -0.54 -23.34
N ASP A 81 16.08 0.09 -24.38
CA ASP A 81 16.24 -0.48 -25.72
C ASP A 81 16.98 -1.84 -25.76
N ILE A 82 18.05 -2.00 -24.98
CA ILE A 82 18.90 -3.19 -24.94
C ILE A 82 18.69 -4.08 -23.69
N LEU A 83 17.79 -3.70 -22.78
CA LEU A 83 17.53 -4.42 -21.51
C LEU A 83 16.04 -4.71 -21.30
N GLY A 84 15.30 -4.88 -22.40
CA GLY A 84 13.86 -5.14 -22.38
C GLY A 84 13.50 -6.54 -21.92
#